data_AF-M4F964-F1
#
_entry.id   AF-M4F964-F1
#
_cell.length_a   1.000
_cell.length_b   1.000
_cell.length_c   1.000
_cell.angle_alpha   90.00
_cell.angle_beta   90.00
_cell.angle_gamma   90.00
#
_symmetry.space_group_name_H-M   'P 1'
#
loop_
_entity.id
_entity.type
_entity.pdbx_description
1 polymer ?
#
loop_
_entity_poly.entity_id
_entity_poly.type
_entity_poly.pdbx_seq_one_letter_code
_entity_poly.pdbx_strand_id
1 'polypeptide(L)'
;MLLVCLRPGRESDSDPEDLEHAEKLRQIKEVLKEAEELGRFIRYNMYPGEGTGLLRLYSTYRHELKIYSSDEGRVQMFAAAFAKGMLDLEGQLTPILVFPS
;
A
#
# COMPACT_ATOMS: atom_id res chain seq x y z
N MET A 1 -10.56 -1.30 -61.23
CA MET A 1 -9.36 -0.84 -60.51
C MET A 1 -9.74 -0.76 -59.03
N LEU A 2 -9.23 -1.67 -58.20
CA LEU A 2 -9.43 -1.65 -56.75
C LEU A 2 -8.61 -0.50 -56.14
N LEU A 3 -9.19 0.24 -55.19
CA LEU A 3 -8.42 1.01 -54.23
C LEU A 3 -9.01 0.78 -52.83
N VAL A 4 -8.50 -0.25 -52.16
CA VAL A 4 -8.72 -0.49 -50.73
C VAL A 4 -7.81 0.48 -49.99
N CYS A 5 -8.39 1.56 -49.45
CA CYS A 5 -7.69 2.45 -48.53
C CYS A 5 -7.50 1.75 -47.18
N LEU A 6 -6.37 1.07 -47.03
CA LEU A 6 -5.87 0.61 -45.73
C LEU A 6 -5.45 1.85 -44.94
N ARG A 7 -6.28 2.31 -43.98
CA ARG A 7 -5.84 3.38 -43.07
C ARG A 7 -4.79 2.83 -42.10
N PRO A 8 -3.68 3.55 -41.89
CA PRO A 8 -2.60 3.13 -41.02
C PRO A 8 -3.00 3.28 -39.55
N GLY A 9 -2.47 2.39 -38.72
CA GLY A 9 -2.29 2.47 -37.27
C GLY A 9 -3.34 3.22 -36.46
N ARG A 10 -4.16 2.47 -35.69
CA ARG A 10 -4.59 2.96 -34.37
C ARG A 10 -3.32 3.04 -33.52
N GLU A 11 -2.64 4.18 -33.54
CA GLU A 11 -1.90 4.60 -32.36
C GLU A 11 -2.92 4.67 -31.24
N SER A 12 -2.72 3.85 -30.21
CA SER A 12 -3.48 3.98 -28.97
C SER A 12 -3.15 5.35 -28.39
N ASP A 13 -4.03 6.30 -28.67
CA ASP A 13 -4.06 7.65 -28.11
C ASP A 13 -4.40 7.48 -26.61
N SER A 14 -3.42 7.02 -25.83
CA SER A 14 -3.51 7.13 -24.38
C SER A 14 -3.22 8.59 -24.06
N ASP A 15 -4.22 9.31 -23.54
CA ASP A 15 -4.10 10.72 -23.21
C ASP A 15 -2.84 10.95 -22.33
N PRO A 16 -2.03 11.98 -22.60
CA PRO A 16 -0.81 12.23 -21.83
C PRO A 16 -1.06 12.39 -20.32
N GLU A 17 -2.27 12.78 -19.94
CA GLU A 17 -2.75 12.90 -18.56
C GLU A 17 -2.90 11.54 -17.85
N ASP A 18 -3.21 10.46 -18.60
CA ASP A 18 -3.30 9.10 -18.06
C ASP A 18 -1.91 8.51 -17.77
N LEU A 19 -0.91 8.89 -18.58
CA LEU A 19 0.48 8.49 -18.35
C LEU A 19 1.03 9.10 -17.05
N GLU A 20 0.73 10.38 -16.80
CA GLU A 20 1.13 11.09 -15.59
C GLU A 20 0.44 10.51 -14.35
N HIS A 21 -0.85 10.18 -14.43
CA HIS A 21 -1.57 9.51 -13.36
C HIS A 21 -0.98 8.12 -13.04
N ALA A 22 -0.60 7.36 -14.06
CA ALA A 22 0.02 6.05 -13.89
C ALA A 22 1.40 6.14 -13.21
N GLU A 23 2.20 7.15 -13.53
CA GLU A 23 3.50 7.40 -12.90
C GLU A 23 3.33 7.78 -11.42
N LYS A 24 2.38 8.69 -11.13
CA LYS A 24 2.05 9.07 -9.75
C LYS A 24 1.56 7.88 -8.92
N LEU A 25 0.76 7.00 -9.51
CA LEU A 25 0.32 5.76 -8.86
C LEU A 25 1.47 4.79 -8.60
N ARG A 26 2.45 4.70 -9.51
CA ARG A 26 3.66 3.91 -9.29
C ARG A 26 4.46 4.45 -8.11
N GLN A 27 4.66 5.77 -8.07
CA GLN A 27 5.39 6.42 -6.98
C GLN A 27 4.73 6.16 -5.62
N ILE A 28 3.39 6.27 -5.55
CA ILE A 28 2.65 5.98 -4.31
C ILE A 28 2.81 4.50 -3.92
N LYS A 29 2.73 3.58 -4.88
CA LYS A 29 2.87 2.14 -4.60
C LYS A 29 4.25 1.79 -4.04
N GLU A 30 5.32 2.39 -4.53
CA GLU A 30 6.67 2.18 -3.99
C GLU A 30 6.77 2.64 -2.54
N VAL A 31 6.25 3.82 -2.22
CA VAL A 31 6.24 4.34 -0.83
C VAL A 31 5.44 3.44 0.11
N LEU A 32 4.30 2.89 -0.35
CA LEU A 32 3.51 1.97 0.47
C LEU A 32 4.21 0.61 0.65
N LYS A 33 4.94 0.15 -0.36
CA LYS A 33 5.73 -1.07 -0.26
C LYS A 33 6.86 -0.93 0.75
N GLU A 34 7.55 0.21 0.76
CA GLU A 34 8.56 0.53 1.79
C GLU A 34 7.96 0.51 3.20
N ALA A 35 6.76 1.07 3.37
CA ALA A 35 6.05 1.04 4.64
C ALA A 35 5.73 -0.39 5.11
N GLU A 36 5.25 -1.25 4.21
CA GLU A 36 5.00 -2.67 4.50
C GLU A 36 6.28 -3.41 4.89
N GLU A 37 7.37 -3.16 4.16
CA GLU A 37 8.68 -3.75 4.45
C GLU A 37 9.23 -3.31 5.81
N LEU A 38 9.06 -2.03 6.17
CA LEU A 38 9.42 -1.51 7.49
C LEU A 38 8.59 -2.16 8.60
N GLY A 39 7.27 -2.32 8.40
CA GLY A 39 6.41 -3.02 9.35
C GLY A 39 6.86 -4.46 9.59
N ARG A 40 7.19 -5.17 8.50
CA ARG A 40 7.73 -6.53 8.55
C ARG A 40 9.07 -6.59 9.27
N PHE A 41 9.96 -5.63 9.02
CA PHE A 41 11.25 -5.53 9.69
C PHE A 41 11.09 -5.37 11.20
N ILE A 42 10.21 -4.47 11.65
CA ILE A 42 9.96 -4.25 13.08
C ILE A 42 9.39 -5.51 13.73
N ARG A 43 8.46 -6.20 13.05
CA ARG A 43 7.89 -7.47 13.51
C ARG A 43 8.96 -8.51 13.85
N TYR A 44 9.98 -8.65 13.02
CA TYR A 44 11.04 -9.65 13.21
C TYR A 44 12.15 -9.20 14.19
N ASN A 45 12.48 -7.91 14.22
CA ASN A 45 13.66 -7.43 14.96
C ASN A 45 13.36 -6.89 16.35
N MET A 46 12.21 -6.26 16.60
CA MET A 46 11.90 -5.73 17.93
C MET A 46 11.45 -6.81 18.92
N TYR A 47 10.87 -7.89 18.44
CA TYR A 47 10.33 -8.97 19.29
C TYR A 47 10.96 -10.31 18.93
N PRO A 48 12.23 -10.55 19.30
CA PRO A 48 12.90 -11.83 19.08
C PRO A 48 12.21 -12.90 19.94
N GLY A 49 11.32 -13.67 19.33
CA GLY A 49 10.64 -14.81 19.92
C GLY A 49 10.21 -15.77 18.82
N GLU A 50 10.60 -17.04 18.95
CA GLU A 50 10.43 -18.14 17.98
C GLU A 50 9.33 -17.91 16.93
N GLY A 51 9.74 -17.41 15.77
CA GLY A 51 8.97 -17.40 14.52
C GLY A 51 7.85 -16.37 14.37
N THR A 52 7.22 -15.90 15.44
CA THR A 52 6.04 -14.99 15.33
C THR A 52 6.02 -13.83 16.32
N GLY A 53 7.01 -13.72 17.20
CA GLY A 53 7.30 -12.58 18.08
C GLY A 53 6.09 -11.72 18.48
N LEU A 54 5.85 -10.68 17.68
CA LEU A 54 4.79 -9.69 17.85
C LEU A 54 3.36 -10.22 17.60
N LEU A 55 3.13 -11.10 16.61
CA LEU A 55 1.80 -11.65 16.31
C LEU A 55 1.29 -12.54 17.45
N ARG A 56 2.20 -13.27 18.10
CA ARG A 56 1.89 -14.05 19.32
C ARG A 56 1.46 -13.17 20.48
N LEU A 57 2.01 -11.96 20.56
CA LEU A 57 1.68 -10.99 21.60
C LEU A 57 0.31 -10.35 21.36
N TYR A 58 -0.08 -10.11 20.10
CA TYR A 58 -1.45 -9.69 19.76
C TYR A 58 -2.48 -10.78 19.98
N SER A 59 -2.20 -12.03 19.61
CA SER A 59 -3.16 -13.13 19.72
C SER A 59 -3.52 -13.50 21.16
N THR A 60 -2.71 -13.07 22.14
CA THR A 60 -2.98 -13.29 23.57
C THR A 60 -3.70 -12.11 24.24
N TYR A 61 -4.08 -11.06 23.50
CA TYR A 61 -4.71 -9.82 24.02
C TYR A 61 -3.91 -9.10 25.12
N ARG A 62 -2.62 -9.44 25.32
CA ARG A 62 -1.78 -8.83 26.36
C ARG A 62 -1.10 -7.54 25.90
N HIS A 63 -1.30 -7.14 24.65
CA HIS A 63 -0.67 -5.99 24.02
C HIS A 63 -1.69 -5.13 23.29
N GLU A 64 -1.74 -3.86 23.68
CA GLU A 64 -2.48 -2.82 22.95
C GLU A 64 -1.54 -2.13 21.97
N LEU A 65 -2.00 -1.94 20.74
CA LEU A 65 -1.30 -1.15 19.73
C LEU A 65 -2.15 0.04 19.34
N LYS A 66 -1.51 1.20 19.36
CA LYS A 66 -2.07 2.44 18.86
C LYS A 66 -1.08 3.05 17.89
N ILE A 67 -1.54 3.25 16.65
CA ILE A 67 -0.78 3.96 15.63
C ILE A 67 -1.46 5.33 15.47
N TYR A 68 -0.72 6.38 15.75
CA TYR A 68 -1.16 7.75 15.52
C TYR A 68 -0.55 8.23 14.20
N SER A 69 -1.39 8.84 13.37
CA SER A 69 -0.96 9.43 12.11
C SER A 69 -1.58 10.81 11.98
N SER A 70 -0.97 11.65 11.14
CA SER A 70 -1.59 12.91 10.72
C SER A 70 -2.90 12.63 9.97
N ASP A 71 -3.78 13.63 9.91
CA ASP A 71 -5.00 13.59 9.10
C ASP A 71 -4.72 13.72 7.59
N GLU A 72 -3.47 13.96 7.21
CA GLU A 72 -3.04 13.93 5.82
C GLU A 72 -3.18 12.52 5.21
N GLY A 73 -3.98 12.40 4.16
CA GLY A 73 -4.31 11.10 3.54
C GLY A 73 -3.10 10.27 3.11
N ARG A 74 -1.99 10.91 2.71
CA ARG A 74 -0.73 10.19 2.40
C ARG A 74 -0.10 9.53 3.61
N VAL A 75 -0.15 10.20 4.76
CA VAL A 75 0.38 9.70 6.03
C VAL A 75 -0.50 8.59 6.57
N GLN A 76 -1.82 8.69 6.39
CA GLN A 76 -2.76 7.62 6.75
C GLN A 76 -2.54 6.36 5.90
N MET A 77 -2.36 6.51 4.58
CA MET A 77 -2.04 5.39 3.71
C MET A 77 -0.72 4.71 4.10
N PHE A 78 0.30 5.50 4.44
CA PHE A 78 1.57 4.97 4.96
C PHE A 78 1.37 4.21 6.28
N ALA A 79 0.62 4.78 7.23
CA ALA A 79 0.34 4.14 8.51
C ALA A 79 -0.43 2.82 8.35
N ALA A 80 -1.38 2.76 7.43
CA ALA A 80 -2.12 1.55 7.09
C ALA A 80 -1.19 0.48 6.45
N ALA A 81 -0.35 0.87 5.49
CA ALA A 81 0.64 -0.01 4.86
C ALA A 81 1.64 -0.56 5.87
N PHE A 82 2.13 0.30 6.76
CA PHE A 82 2.99 -0.09 7.86
C PHE A 82 2.32 -1.11 8.79
N ALA A 83 1.07 -0.84 9.22
CA ALA A 83 0.32 -1.74 10.10
C ALA A 83 0.11 -3.11 9.45
N LYS A 84 -0.18 -3.14 8.14
CA LYS A 84 -0.31 -4.37 7.37
C LYS A 84 0.96 -5.21 7.40
N GLY A 85 2.12 -4.63 7.11
CA GLY A 85 3.41 -5.34 7.19
C GLY A 85 3.73 -5.82 8.61
N MET A 86 3.41 -5.01 9.62
CA MET A 86 3.66 -5.32 11.02
C MET A 86 2.78 -6.44 11.57
N LEU A 87 1.53 -6.53 11.11
CA LEU A 87 0.53 -7.49 11.57
C LEU A 87 0.31 -8.70 10.63
N ASP A 88 1.04 -8.78 9.52
CA ASP A 88 0.89 -9.83 8.50
C ASP A 88 -0.53 -9.93 7.94
N LEU A 89 -1.19 -8.78 7.75
CA LEU A 89 -2.56 -8.76 7.25
C LEU A 89 -2.59 -9.13 5.77
N GLU A 90 -3.42 -10.10 5.43
CA GLU A 90 -3.71 -10.48 4.05
C GLU A 90 -4.74 -9.52 3.43
N GLY A 91 -4.58 -9.22 2.14
CA GLY A 91 -5.53 -8.42 1.36
C GLY A 91 -5.03 -7.03 0.95
N GLN A 92 -5.91 -6.33 0.24
CA GLN A 92 -5.68 -4.94 -0.15
C GLN A 92 -5.79 -4.04 1.08
N LEU A 93 -5.00 -2.97 1.13
CA LEU A 93 -5.15 -1.93 2.15
C LEU A 93 -6.58 -1.37 2.07
N THR A 94 -7.45 -1.84 2.95
CA THR A 94 -8.75 -1.20 3.16
C THR A 94 -8.46 0.20 3.65
N PRO A 95 -8.99 1.26 3.00
CA PRO A 95 -8.84 2.61 3.51
C PRO A 95 -9.51 2.65 4.88
N ILE A 96 -8.71 2.73 5.94
CA ILE A 96 -9.23 2.82 7.31
C ILE A 96 -9.76 4.24 7.47
N LEU A 97 -11.06 4.36 7.26
CA LEU A 97 -11.90 5.51 7.64
C LEU A 97 -11.72 5.77 9.13
N VAL A 98 -11.09 6.90 9.46
CA VAL A 98 -11.25 7.49 10.79
C VAL A 98 -12.53 8.31 10.76
N PHE A 99 -13.52 7.92 11.58
CA PHE A 99 -14.71 8.74 11.83
C PHE A 99 -14.29 10.02 12.57
N PRO A 100 -14.73 11.22 12.14
CA PRO A 100 -14.60 12.42 12.94
C PRO A 100 -15.46 12.26 14.20
N SER A 101 -14.89 12.62 15.36
CA SER A 101 -15.64 12.84 16.60
C SER A 101 -16.18 14.27 16.62
#